data_AF-A0A7Z9JE30-F1
#
_entry.id   AF-A0A7Z9JE30-F1
#
_cell.length_a   1.000
_cell.length_b   1.000
_cell.length_c   1.000
_cell.angle_alpha   90.00
_cell.angle_beta   90.00
_cell.angle_gamma   90.00
#
_symmetry.space_group_name_H-M   'P 1'
#
loop_
_entity.id
_entity.type
_entity.pdbx_description
1 polymer ?
#
loop_
_entity_poly.entity_id
_entity_poly.type
_entity_poly.pdbx_seq_one_letter_code
_entity_poly.pdbx_strand_id
1 'polypeptide(L)'
;MNFRTVALTLWDLLKQHEPPTIVIPKNVKQKVASKQRPIQAKYDGIVVKMKDTYGFRIRKWRTSMSGCAWELKDKNGNIYRMLESPYPKGPMSCAIFLHEVGHHAIGFHTYKPRCLEEYFAWEWSLAAMKANDINITANVLKRRDNALQYAVAKALRRGLKRVPVELESFIPAQYRIAS
;
A
#
# COMPACT_ATOMS: atom_id res chain seq x y z
N MET A 1 13.89 -52.98 -24.33
CA MET A 1 13.63 -52.89 -22.88
C MET A 1 14.42 -51.70 -22.34
N ASN A 2 13.77 -50.57 -22.09
CA ASN A 2 14.44 -49.33 -21.68
C ASN A 2 14.49 -49.25 -20.16
N PHE A 3 15.71 -49.37 -19.62
CA PHE A 3 16.05 -49.07 -18.24
C PHE A 3 16.01 -47.55 -18.04
N ARG A 4 15.15 -47.08 -17.12
CA ARG A 4 15.27 -45.72 -16.56
C ARG A 4 16.09 -45.80 -15.28
N THR A 5 17.36 -45.45 -15.42
CA THR A 5 18.27 -45.15 -14.30
C THR A 5 17.78 -43.88 -13.62
N VAL A 6 17.26 -43.99 -12.39
CA VAL A 6 17.05 -42.83 -11.52
C VAL A 6 18.31 -42.69 -10.68
N ALA A 7 19.02 -41.57 -10.84
CA ALA A 7 20.17 -41.25 -10.01
C ALA A 7 19.69 -41.01 -8.57
N LEU A 8 19.98 -41.96 -7.68
CA LEU A 8 19.82 -41.82 -6.23
C LEU A 8 20.92 -40.87 -5.75
N THR A 9 20.53 -39.76 -5.13
CA THR A 9 21.51 -38.88 -4.50
C THR A 9 21.96 -39.48 -3.17
N LEU A 10 23.21 -39.23 -2.78
CA LEU A 10 23.79 -39.67 -1.50
C LEU A 10 22.96 -39.23 -0.27
N TRP A 11 22.12 -38.20 -0.43
CA TRP A 11 21.19 -37.70 0.58
C TRP A 11 19.93 -38.56 0.78
N ASP A 12 19.55 -39.39 -0.20
CA ASP A 12 18.38 -40.27 -0.09
C ASP A 12 18.67 -41.53 0.75
N LEU A 13 19.94 -41.92 0.89
CA LEU A 13 20.38 -43.12 1.63
C LEU A 13 20.53 -42.89 3.15
N LEU A 14 20.54 -41.64 3.62
CA LEU A 14 20.84 -41.26 5.01
C LEU A 14 19.61 -40.93 5.87
N LYS A 15 18.39 -41.03 5.32
CA LYS A 15 17.17 -40.84 6.13
C LYS A 15 16.87 -42.11 6.92
N GLN A 16 17.36 -42.14 8.15
CA GLN A 16 16.97 -43.13 9.16
C GLN A 16 15.44 -43.10 9.34
N HIS A 17 14.83 -44.28 9.34
CA HIS A 17 13.42 -44.49 9.64
C HIS A 17 13.09 -43.96 11.04
N GLU A 18 12.39 -42.83 11.13
CA GLU A 18 11.72 -42.43 12.37
C GLU A 18 10.44 -43.28 12.56
N PRO A 19 10.16 -43.76 13.78
CA PRO A 19 8.95 -44.55 14.05
C PRO A 19 7.69 -43.68 13.91
N PRO A 20 6.53 -44.27 13.56
CA PRO A 20 5.31 -43.53 13.30
C PRO A 20 4.84 -42.84 14.59
N THR A 21 5.02 -41.53 14.65
CA THR A 21 4.50 -40.71 15.75
C THR A 21 3.01 -40.52 15.51
N ILE A 22 2.19 -41.02 16.44
CA ILE A 22 0.74 -40.84 16.43
C ILE A 22 0.46 -39.33 16.49
N VAL A 23 0.02 -38.77 15.36
CA VAL A 23 -0.33 -37.35 15.26
C VAL A 23 -1.70 -37.15 15.90
N ILE A 24 -1.72 -36.88 17.20
CA ILE A 24 -2.91 -36.36 17.87
C ILE A 24 -3.24 -35.02 17.20
N PRO A 25 -4.44 -34.83 16.60
CA PRO A 25 -4.75 -33.58 15.94
C PRO A 25 -4.71 -32.46 16.98
N LYS A 26 -3.72 -31.57 16.84
CA LYS A 26 -3.67 -30.31 17.57
C LYS A 26 -4.99 -29.60 17.32
N ASN A 27 -5.80 -29.53 18.35
CA ASN A 27 -7.02 -28.75 18.45
C ASN A 27 -6.77 -27.37 17.82
N VAL A 28 -7.20 -27.22 16.56
CA VAL A 28 -7.21 -25.95 15.86
C VAL A 28 -8.28 -25.16 16.60
N LYS A 29 -7.86 -24.40 17.61
CA LYS A 29 -8.69 -23.38 18.24
C LYS A 29 -9.16 -22.48 17.10
N GLN A 30 -10.36 -22.76 16.59
CA GLN A 30 -11.10 -21.86 15.73
C GLN A 30 -11.10 -20.54 16.48
N LYS A 31 -10.39 -19.55 15.95
CA LYS A 31 -10.47 -18.18 16.45
C LYS A 31 -11.93 -17.78 16.28
N VAL A 32 -12.70 -17.90 17.37
CA VAL A 32 -14.04 -17.36 17.46
C VAL A 32 -13.92 -15.92 17.02
N ALA A 33 -14.60 -15.57 15.93
CA ALA A 33 -14.53 -14.25 15.33
C ALA A 33 -14.87 -13.24 16.43
N SER A 34 -13.87 -12.53 16.93
CA SER A 34 -14.06 -11.48 17.93
C SER A 34 -15.06 -10.50 17.33
N LYS A 35 -16.18 -10.22 18.03
CA LYS A 35 -17.20 -9.24 17.61
C LYS A 35 -16.48 -8.03 17.00
N GLN A 36 -16.60 -7.87 15.68
CA GLN A 36 -15.91 -6.79 14.98
C GLN A 36 -16.39 -5.47 15.60
N ARG A 37 -15.45 -4.63 16.01
CA ARG A 37 -15.79 -3.30 16.53
C ARG A 37 -16.52 -2.55 15.41
N PRO A 38 -17.63 -1.84 15.68
CA PRO A 38 -18.41 -1.15 14.63
C PRO A 38 -17.55 -0.26 13.71
N ILE A 39 -16.51 0.37 14.25
CA ILE A 39 -15.60 1.20 13.46
C ILE A 39 -14.69 0.40 12.51
N GLN A 40 -14.34 -0.84 12.83
CA GLN A 40 -13.55 -1.69 11.94
C GLN A 40 -14.37 -2.11 10.72
N ALA A 41 -15.66 -2.43 10.90
CA ALA A 41 -16.56 -2.74 9.79
C ALA A 41 -16.66 -1.59 8.77
N LYS A 42 -16.57 -0.35 9.26
CA LYS A 42 -16.51 0.85 8.40
C LYS A 42 -15.25 0.89 7.53
N TYR A 43 -14.08 0.64 8.13
CA TYR A 43 -12.82 0.55 7.38
C TYR A 43 -12.82 -0.62 6.38
N ASP A 44 -13.35 -1.77 6.79
CA ASP A 44 -13.47 -2.95 5.93
C ASP A 44 -14.38 -2.63 4.72
N GLY A 45 -15.51 -1.95 4.95
CA GLY A 45 -16.42 -1.47 3.90
C GLY A 45 -15.76 -0.50 2.92
N ILE A 46 -14.88 0.39 3.41
CA ILE A 46 -14.08 1.27 2.54
C ILE A 46 -13.14 0.44 1.66
N VAL A 47 -12.45 -0.57 2.21
CA VAL A 47 -11.55 -1.42 1.41
C VAL A 47 -12.30 -2.13 0.28
N VAL A 48 -13.48 -2.70 0.58
CA VAL A 48 -14.33 -3.36 -0.42
C VAL A 48 -14.76 -2.35 -1.48
N LYS A 49 -15.37 -1.24 -1.07
CA LYS A 49 -15.82 -0.17 -1.97
C LYS A 49 -14.71 0.32 -2.90
N MET A 50 -13.51 0.59 -2.38
CA MET A 50 -12.40 1.09 -3.19
C MET A 50 -11.88 0.05 -4.19
N LYS A 51 -11.82 -1.23 -3.80
CA LYS A 51 -11.46 -2.31 -4.73
C LYS A 51 -12.46 -2.42 -5.87
N ASP A 52 -13.75 -2.34 -5.56
CA ASP A 52 -14.82 -2.47 -6.54
C ASP A 52 -14.84 -1.26 -7.49
N THR A 53 -14.67 -0.04 -6.96
CA THR A 53 -14.65 1.19 -7.76
C THR A 53 -13.45 1.28 -8.70
N TYR A 54 -12.24 0.93 -8.23
CA TYR A 54 -11.00 1.19 -8.99
C TYR A 54 -10.35 -0.04 -9.62
N GLY A 55 -10.85 -1.24 -9.30
CA GLY A 55 -10.44 -2.49 -9.93
C GLY A 55 -8.99 -2.92 -9.62
N PHE A 56 -8.39 -2.45 -8.53
CA PHE A 56 -7.04 -2.86 -8.13
C PHE A 56 -7.03 -4.17 -7.34
N ARG A 57 -5.89 -4.84 -7.38
CA ARG A 57 -5.60 -6.04 -6.57
C ARG A 57 -4.62 -5.70 -5.47
N ILE A 58 -4.92 -6.17 -4.26
CA ILE A 58 -3.97 -6.08 -3.15
C ILE A 58 -2.90 -7.15 -3.34
N ARG A 59 -1.64 -6.75 -3.51
CA ARG A 59 -0.52 -7.70 -3.53
C ARG A 59 -0.11 -8.08 -2.11
N LYS A 60 -0.03 -7.09 -1.20
CA LYS A 60 0.44 -7.29 0.17
C LYS A 60 -0.12 -6.24 1.12
N TRP A 61 -0.64 -6.69 2.26
CA TRP A 61 -0.86 -5.83 3.41
C TRP A 61 0.46 -5.63 4.17
N ARG A 62 0.93 -4.38 4.24
CA ARG A 62 2.20 -4.03 4.88
C ARG A 62 2.02 -3.89 6.39
N THR A 63 3.06 -4.22 7.14
CA THR A 63 3.15 -3.90 8.58
C THR A 63 3.62 -2.47 8.80
N SER A 64 4.39 -1.91 7.86
CA SER A 64 4.86 -0.52 7.87
C SER A 64 3.75 0.47 7.51
N MET A 65 3.86 1.71 7.99
CA MET A 65 2.98 2.83 7.63
C MET A 65 3.40 3.49 6.31
N SER A 66 3.48 2.67 5.27
CA SER A 66 3.80 3.06 3.89
C SER A 66 3.11 2.13 2.90
N GLY A 67 2.79 2.65 1.72
CA GLY A 67 2.23 1.87 0.63
C GLY A 67 3.00 2.06 -0.68
N CYS A 68 2.48 1.40 -1.71
CA CYS A 68 2.89 1.58 -3.09
C CYS A 68 1.74 1.12 -4.00
N ALA A 69 1.41 1.95 -4.98
CA ALA A 69 0.49 1.62 -6.06
C ALA A 69 1.24 1.63 -7.40
N TRP A 70 0.91 0.68 -8.27
CA TRP A 70 1.48 0.62 -9.62
C TRP A 70 0.56 -0.11 -10.59
N GLU A 71 0.83 0.07 -11.87
CA GLU A 71 0.16 -0.62 -12.97
C GLU A 71 1.14 -1.53 -13.71
N LEU A 72 0.67 -2.71 -14.10
CA LEU A 72 1.38 -3.62 -14.99
C LEU A 72 0.65 -3.66 -16.32
N LYS A 73 1.36 -3.42 -17.42
CA LYS A 73 0.82 -3.55 -18.77
C LYS A 73 1.34 -4.85 -19.39
N ASP A 74 0.44 -5.72 -19.83
CA ASP A 74 0.85 -6.91 -20.57
C ASP A 74 1.13 -6.60 -22.05
N LYS A 75 1.65 -7.60 -22.78
CA LYS A 75 1.94 -7.48 -24.22
C LYS A 75 0.69 -7.22 -25.06
N ASN A 76 -0.48 -7.61 -24.56
CA ASN A 76 -1.78 -7.45 -25.22
C ASN A 76 -2.42 -6.08 -24.90
N GLY A 77 -1.77 -5.27 -24.05
CA GLY A 77 -2.24 -3.95 -23.65
C GLY A 77 -3.17 -3.94 -22.43
N ASN A 78 -3.47 -5.09 -21.81
CA ASN A 78 -4.28 -5.11 -20.59
C ASN A 78 -3.50 -4.48 -19.44
N ILE A 79 -4.21 -3.69 -18.63
CA ILE A 79 -3.67 -3.00 -17.46
C ILE A 79 -4.13 -3.72 -16.20
N TYR A 80 -3.17 -4.14 -15.38
CA TYR A 80 -3.41 -4.73 -14.07
C TYR A 80 -2.97 -3.75 -12.98
N ARG A 81 -3.92 -3.28 -12.19
CA ARG A 81 -3.69 -2.37 -11.06
C ARG A 81 -3.33 -3.14 -9.81
N MET A 82 -2.22 -2.75 -9.18
CA MET A 82 -1.67 -3.38 -7.99
C MET A 82 -1.54 -2.36 -6.86
N LEU A 83 -1.71 -2.85 -5.63
CA LEU A 83 -1.60 -2.02 -4.43
C LEU A 83 -0.98 -2.80 -3.27
N GLU A 84 -0.08 -2.14 -2.56
CA GLU A 84 0.41 -2.53 -1.25
C GLU A 84 0.21 -1.39 -0.27
N SER A 85 -0.25 -1.67 0.95
CA SER A 85 -0.51 -0.64 1.96
C SER A 85 -0.70 -1.29 3.33
N PRO A 86 -0.54 -0.58 4.45
CA PRO A 86 -1.08 -1.05 5.74
C PRO A 86 -2.59 -1.31 5.64
N TYR A 87 -3.05 -2.37 6.30
CA TYR A 87 -4.49 -2.61 6.42
C TYR A 87 -5.14 -1.50 7.25
N PRO A 88 -6.26 -0.89 6.78
CA PRO A 88 -6.98 0.14 7.54
C PRO A 88 -7.50 -0.40 8.88
N LYS A 89 -6.89 0.08 9.97
CA LYS A 89 -7.28 -0.22 11.35
C LYS A 89 -7.57 1.04 12.17
N GLY A 90 -7.33 2.20 11.58
CA GLY A 90 -7.52 3.52 12.17
C GLY A 90 -7.27 4.61 11.14
N PRO A 91 -7.44 5.90 11.52
CA PRO A 91 -7.38 7.02 10.57
C PRO A 91 -6.07 7.09 9.78
N MET A 92 -4.93 6.83 10.44
CA MET A 92 -3.61 6.89 9.79
C MET A 92 -3.42 5.81 8.72
N SER A 93 -3.70 4.54 9.05
CA SER A 93 -3.58 3.45 8.07
C SER A 93 -4.62 3.57 6.96
N CYS A 94 -5.81 4.06 7.28
CA CYS A 94 -6.84 4.38 6.29
C CYS A 94 -6.37 5.49 5.33
N ALA A 95 -5.77 6.57 5.83
CA ALA A 95 -5.27 7.67 5.01
C ALA A 95 -4.17 7.21 4.04
N ILE A 96 -3.25 6.36 4.51
CA ILE A 96 -2.19 5.80 3.66
C ILE A 96 -2.80 4.87 2.62
N PHE A 97 -3.72 3.99 2.99
CA PHE A 97 -4.44 3.14 2.04
C PHE A 97 -5.15 3.97 0.96
N LEU A 98 -5.90 4.99 1.36
CA LEU A 98 -6.60 5.87 0.43
C LEU A 98 -5.65 6.72 -0.41
N HIS A 99 -4.45 7.04 0.07
CA HIS A 99 -3.43 7.70 -0.76
C HIS A 99 -2.96 6.79 -1.90
N GLU A 100 -2.70 5.51 -1.62
CA GLU A 100 -2.37 4.54 -2.68
C GLU A 100 -3.52 4.32 -3.67
N VAL A 101 -4.77 4.28 -3.17
CA VAL A 101 -5.95 4.27 -4.04
C VAL A 101 -6.05 5.57 -4.85
N GLY A 102 -5.69 6.70 -4.26
CA GLY A 102 -5.66 8.01 -4.89
C GLY A 102 -4.80 8.03 -6.15
N HIS A 103 -3.66 7.35 -6.15
CA HIS A 103 -2.84 7.20 -7.37
C HIS A 103 -3.58 6.47 -8.50
N HIS A 104 -4.36 5.43 -8.20
CA HIS A 104 -5.23 4.78 -9.20
C HIS A 104 -6.38 5.69 -9.63
N ALA A 105 -6.96 6.44 -8.69
CA ALA A 105 -8.13 7.28 -8.92
C ALA A 105 -7.84 8.48 -9.81
N ILE A 106 -6.71 9.14 -9.61
CA ILE A 106 -6.28 10.30 -10.43
C ILE A 106 -5.55 9.88 -11.72
N GLY A 107 -5.15 8.62 -11.80
CA GLY A 107 -4.32 8.08 -12.88
C GLY A 107 -2.83 8.36 -12.67
N PHE A 108 -2.00 7.37 -13.02
CA PHE A 108 -0.55 7.54 -12.98
C PHE A 108 -0.07 8.43 -14.12
N HIS A 109 0.91 9.28 -13.82
CA HIS A 109 1.54 10.23 -14.73
C HIS A 109 0.62 11.34 -15.25
N THR A 110 -0.59 11.48 -14.68
CA THR A 110 -1.55 12.55 -14.99
C THR A 110 -0.98 13.92 -14.62
N TYR A 111 -0.34 14.04 -13.46
CA TYR A 111 0.21 15.30 -12.96
C TYR A 111 1.73 15.31 -13.00
N LYS A 112 2.31 16.43 -13.42
CA LYS A 112 3.76 16.64 -13.47
C LYS A 112 4.10 17.99 -12.85
N PRO A 113 5.18 18.09 -12.05
CA PRO A 113 6.16 17.03 -11.67
C PRO A 113 5.58 15.98 -10.71
N ARG A 114 6.32 14.87 -10.45
CA ARG A 114 5.85 13.78 -9.57
C ARG A 114 5.40 14.25 -8.18
N CYS A 115 6.03 15.29 -7.59
CA CYS A 115 5.58 15.84 -6.31
C CYS A 115 4.17 16.46 -6.37
N LEU A 116 3.72 16.94 -7.53
CA LEU A 116 2.35 17.43 -7.73
C LEU A 116 1.35 16.26 -7.79
N GLU A 117 1.75 15.14 -8.37
CA GLU A 117 0.94 13.91 -8.33
C GLU A 117 0.78 13.39 -6.90
N GLU A 118 1.84 13.43 -6.08
CA GLU A 118 1.74 13.11 -4.65
C GLU A 118 0.76 14.04 -3.92
N TYR A 119 0.75 15.34 -4.24
CA TYR A 119 -0.20 16.31 -3.71
C TYR A 119 -1.64 15.92 -4.02
N PHE A 120 -1.97 15.70 -5.29
CA PHE A 120 -3.34 15.34 -5.68
C PHE A 120 -3.75 13.97 -5.15
N ALA A 121 -2.84 13.00 -5.02
CA ALA A 121 -3.13 11.72 -4.38
C ALA A 121 -3.48 11.89 -2.88
N TRP A 122 -2.79 12.80 -2.18
CA TRP A 122 -3.12 13.13 -0.79
C TRP A 122 -4.44 13.89 -0.65
N GLU A 123 -4.70 14.88 -1.49
CA GLU A 123 -5.96 15.63 -1.48
C GLU A 123 -7.14 14.70 -1.78
N TRP A 124 -6.99 13.79 -2.75
CA TRP A 124 -7.98 12.75 -3.01
C TRP A 124 -8.21 11.85 -1.79
N SER A 125 -7.13 11.43 -1.11
CA SER A 125 -7.23 10.60 0.10
C SER A 125 -8.01 11.29 1.22
N LEU A 126 -7.72 12.56 1.51
CA LEU A 126 -8.43 13.33 2.53
C LEU A 126 -9.89 13.56 2.15
N ALA A 127 -10.17 13.85 0.88
CA ALA A 127 -11.53 13.96 0.37
C ALA A 127 -12.30 12.64 0.52
N ALA A 128 -11.65 11.51 0.20
CA ALA A 128 -12.23 10.18 0.38
C ALA A 128 -12.47 9.84 1.87
N MET A 129 -11.57 10.23 2.77
CA MET A 129 -11.81 10.09 4.22
C MET A 129 -13.05 10.86 4.64
N LYS A 130 -13.17 12.13 4.23
CA LYS A 130 -14.33 12.98 4.53
C LYS A 130 -15.62 12.40 3.94
N ALA A 131 -15.60 11.95 2.69
CA ALA A 131 -16.75 11.38 1.99
C ALA A 131 -17.22 10.04 2.57
N ASN A 132 -16.39 9.35 3.34
CA ASN A 132 -16.76 8.13 4.06
C ASN A 132 -16.85 8.38 5.57
N ASP A 133 -17.01 9.63 6.01
CA ASP A 133 -17.18 10.03 7.41
C ASP A 133 -16.07 9.49 8.35
N ILE A 134 -14.84 9.45 7.86
CA ILE A 134 -13.66 9.07 8.66
C ILE A 134 -13.04 10.34 9.24
N ASN A 135 -12.85 10.34 10.56
CA ASN A 135 -12.20 11.45 11.25
C ASN A 135 -10.75 11.65 10.77
N ILE A 136 -10.44 12.85 10.28
CA ILE A 136 -9.09 13.25 9.88
C ILE A 136 -8.40 13.85 11.09
N THR A 137 -7.47 13.12 11.68
CA THR A 137 -6.76 13.57 12.88
C THR A 137 -5.61 14.52 12.53
N ALA A 138 -5.16 15.32 13.51
CA ALA A 138 -3.99 16.17 13.36
C ALA A 138 -2.73 15.37 12.93
N ASN A 139 -2.60 14.12 13.38
CA ASN A 139 -1.51 13.24 12.96
C ASN A 139 -1.58 12.87 11.48
N VAL A 140 -2.77 12.67 10.92
CA VAL A 140 -2.94 12.42 9.47
C VAL A 140 -2.51 13.63 8.66
N LEU A 141 -2.92 14.84 9.07
CA LEU A 141 -2.51 16.08 8.43
C LEU A 141 -0.98 16.27 8.51
N LYS A 142 -0.39 16.06 9.69
CA LYS A 142 1.07 16.08 9.86
C LYS A 142 1.78 15.06 8.97
N ARG A 143 1.20 13.85 8.80
CA ARG A 143 1.77 12.82 7.92
C ARG A 143 1.75 13.25 6.45
N ARG A 144 0.65 13.84 5.98
CA ARG A 144 0.55 14.44 4.65
C ARG A 144 1.63 15.50 4.47
N ASP A 145 1.71 16.46 5.39
CA ASP A 145 2.64 17.60 5.27
C ASP A 145 4.08 17.11 5.19
N ASN A 146 4.46 16.15 6.04
CA ASN A 146 5.78 15.52 6.00
C ASN A 146 6.06 14.80 4.67
N ALA A 147 5.05 14.11 4.12
CA ALA A 147 5.19 13.41 2.83
C ALA A 147 5.38 14.40 1.67
N LEU A 148 4.62 15.50 1.66
CA LEU A 148 4.71 16.54 0.63
C LEU A 148 6.03 17.33 0.73
N GLN A 149 6.45 17.69 1.94
CA GLN A 149 7.77 18.31 2.16
C GLN A 149 8.90 17.40 1.64
N TYR A 150 8.82 16.09 1.93
CA TYR A 150 9.79 15.13 1.40
C TYR A 150 9.74 15.03 -0.13
N ALA A 151 8.55 15.00 -0.74
CA ALA A 151 8.38 14.94 -2.19
C ALA A 151 8.96 16.18 -2.88
N VAL A 152 8.71 17.37 -2.34
CA VAL A 152 9.26 18.65 -2.82
C VAL A 152 10.78 18.65 -2.67
N ALA A 153 11.30 18.32 -1.48
CA ALA A 153 12.75 18.24 -1.24
C ALA A 153 13.43 17.28 -2.23
N LYS A 154 12.82 16.13 -2.49
CA LYS A 154 13.31 15.13 -3.45
C LYS A 154 13.28 15.67 -4.88
N ALA A 155 12.25 16.41 -5.27
CA ALA A 155 12.16 17.03 -6.59
C ALA A 155 13.21 18.13 -6.78
N LEU A 156 13.40 19.01 -5.79
CA LEU A 156 14.43 20.06 -5.79
C LEU A 156 15.84 19.47 -5.91
N ARG A 157 16.18 18.44 -5.11
CA ARG A 157 17.47 17.72 -5.25
C ARG A 157 17.67 17.08 -6.63
N ARG A 158 16.59 16.80 -7.36
CA ARG A 158 16.61 16.24 -8.72
C ARG A 158 16.57 17.33 -9.81
N GLY A 159 16.70 18.61 -9.45
CA GLY A 159 16.80 19.72 -10.40
C GLY A 159 15.46 20.36 -10.78
N LEU A 160 14.40 20.22 -9.98
CA LEU A 160 13.16 20.97 -10.20
C LEU A 160 13.44 22.47 -10.11
N LYS A 161 13.22 23.20 -11.20
CA LYS A 161 13.52 24.65 -11.29
C LYS A 161 12.42 25.54 -10.71
N ARG A 162 11.16 25.11 -10.81
CA ARG A 162 9.99 25.86 -10.35
C ARG A 162 9.07 24.93 -9.56
N VAL A 163 8.76 25.31 -8.33
CA VAL A 163 7.81 24.59 -7.48
C VAL A 163 6.38 24.97 -7.92
N PRO A 164 5.48 24.00 -8.13
CA PRO A 164 4.06 24.28 -8.34
C PRO A 164 3.44 25.07 -7.18
N VAL A 165 2.48 25.95 -7.46
CA VAL A 165 1.89 26.86 -6.45
C VAL A 165 1.23 26.11 -5.29
N GLU A 166 0.62 24.95 -5.60
CA GLU A 166 -0.01 24.05 -4.62
C GLU A 166 1.00 23.50 -3.59
N LEU A 167 2.29 23.50 -3.95
CA LEU A 167 3.37 22.94 -3.17
C LEU A 167 4.19 23.98 -2.40
N GLU A 168 3.93 25.28 -2.58
CA GLU A 168 4.73 26.35 -1.97
C GLU A 168 4.76 26.28 -0.44
N SER A 169 3.62 25.98 0.20
CA SER A 169 3.54 25.80 1.65
C SER A 169 4.38 24.64 2.19
N PHE A 170 4.73 23.67 1.32
CA PHE A 170 5.51 22.49 1.66
C PHE A 170 6.99 22.63 1.28
N ILE A 171 7.44 23.81 0.83
CA ILE A 171 8.87 24.05 0.60
C ILE A 171 9.61 23.95 1.94
N PRO A 172 10.59 23.01 2.07
CA PRO A 172 11.38 22.88 3.29
C PRO A 172 12.18 24.15 3.57
N ALA A 173 12.35 24.48 4.85
CA ALA A 173 12.99 25.73 5.29
C ALA A 173 14.37 25.97 4.65
N GLN A 174 15.17 24.92 4.48
CA GLN A 174 16.51 25.01 3.88
C GLN A 174 16.53 25.38 2.39
N TYR A 175 15.38 25.33 1.71
CA TYR A 175 15.22 25.74 0.31
C TYR A 175 14.43 27.04 0.16
N ARG A 176 13.98 27.65 1.25
CA ARG A 176 13.37 28.97 1.21
C ARG A 176 14.49 29.98 1.03
N ILE A 177 14.55 30.62 -0.12
CA ILE A 177 15.45 31.76 -0.33
C ILE A 177 14.97 32.85 0.63
N ALA A 178 15.85 33.33 1.51
CA ALA A 178 15.58 34.51 2.31
C ALA A 178 15.23 35.64 1.32
N SER A 179 13.97 36.05 1.33
CA SER A 179 13.50 37.19 0.54
C SER A 179 14.05 38.49 1.12
#